data_AF-A0A4Q3NIQ3-F1
#
_entry.id   AF-A0A4Q3NIQ3-F1
#
_cell.length_a   1.000
_cell.length_b   1.000
_cell.length_c   1.000
_cell.angle_alpha   90.00
_cell.angle_beta   90.00
_cell.angle_gamma   90.00
#
_symmetry.space_group_name_H-M   'P 1'
#
loop_
_entity.id
_entity.type
_entity.pdbx_description
1 polymer ?
#
loop_
_entity_poly.entity_id
_entity_poly.type
_entity_poly.pdbx_seq_one_letter_code
_entity_poly.pdbx_strand_id
1 'polypeptide(L)'
;MKHAWWRWLGLALTALALCGCASGYLLESNVQAFSSLPAVPANPSYRFERLPSQLNLPAQAQLEQLADPALFRAGLKRDDAAPQYSVLVTARVQRTLSPWADPWE
;
A
#
# COMPACT_ATOMS: atom_id res chain seq x y z
N MET A 1 48.41 16.09 17.20
CA MET A 1 47.76 16.44 15.91
C MET A 1 47.63 15.23 14.97
N LYS A 2 48.72 14.49 14.68
CA LYS A 2 48.74 13.31 13.76
C LYS A 2 47.77 12.18 14.13
N HIS A 3 47.71 11.80 15.42
CA HIS A 3 46.81 10.75 15.91
C HIS A 3 45.33 11.16 15.92
N ALA A 4 45.04 12.46 16.00
CA ALA A 4 43.66 12.94 15.89
C ALA A 4 43.17 12.74 14.45
N TRP A 5 43.99 13.07 13.45
CA TRP A 5 43.64 12.93 12.03
C TRP A 5 43.33 11.48 11.62
N TRP A 6 44.12 10.51 12.10
CA TRP A 6 43.84 9.09 11.84
C TRP A 6 42.57 8.57 12.51
N ARG A 7 42.23 9.09 13.70
CA ARG A 7 40.97 8.75 14.37
C ARG A 7 39.77 9.27 13.59
N TRP A 8 39.83 10.49 13.07
CA TRP A 8 38.78 11.07 12.22
C TRP A 8 38.64 10.31 10.89
N LEU A 9 39.77 9.91 10.27
CA LEU A 9 39.76 9.13 9.04
C LEU A 9 39.10 7.75 9.23
N GLY A 10 39.44 7.06 10.31
CA GLY A 10 38.82 5.78 10.66
C GLY A 10 37.31 5.91 10.87
N LEU A 11 36.90 6.95 11.59
CA LEU A 11 35.48 7.23 11.88
C LEU A 11 34.68 7.50 10.59
N ALA A 12 35.24 8.28 9.67
CA ALA A 12 34.64 8.55 8.36
C ALA A 12 34.50 7.27 7.51
N LEU A 13 35.52 6.41 7.51
CA LEU A 13 35.48 5.13 6.78
C LEU A 13 34.40 4.19 7.31
N THR A 14 34.28 4.05 8.64
CA THR A 14 33.20 3.25 9.25
C THR A 14 31.82 3.82 8.93
N ALA A 15 31.66 5.15 8.95
CA ALA A 15 30.38 5.77 8.60
C ALA A 15 29.98 5.50 7.14
N LEU A 16 30.93 5.58 6.20
CA LEU A 16 30.69 5.22 4.79
C LEU A 16 30.31 3.74 4.63
N ALA A 17 31.00 2.83 5.34
CA ALA A 17 30.71 1.40 5.26
C ALA A 17 29.29 1.06 5.75
N LEU A 18 28.83 1.71 6.84
CA LEU A 18 27.46 1.52 7.35
C LEU A 18 26.39 2.07 6.39
N CYS A 19 26.67 3.16 5.68
CA CYS A 19 25.73 3.68 4.66
C CYS A 19 25.49 2.68 3.51
N GLY A 20 26.48 1.85 3.16
CA GLY A 20 26.30 0.78 2.18
C GLY A 20 25.34 -0.32 2.65
N CYS A 21 25.39 -0.67 3.93
CA CYS A 21 24.50 -1.67 4.55
C CYS A 21 23.08 -1.16 4.82
N ALA A 22 22.86 0.16 4.74
CA ALA A 22 21.55 0.79 4.90
C ALA A 22 20.81 1.00 3.56
N SER A 23 21.24 0.30 2.50
CA SER A 23 20.57 0.34 1.20
C SER A 23 19.12 -0.09 1.38
N GLY A 24 18.21 0.88 1.30
CA GLY A 24 16.81 0.71 1.64
C GLY A 24 16.05 -0.17 0.64
N TYR A 25 14.96 -0.76 1.11
CA TYR A 25 14.00 -1.42 0.22
C TYR A 25 13.26 -0.36 -0.61
N LEU A 26 13.34 -0.45 -1.93
CA LEU A 26 12.52 0.37 -2.83
C LEU A 26 11.12 -0.25 -2.92
N LEU A 27 10.15 0.40 -2.27
CA LEU A 27 8.74 0.09 -2.42
C LEU A 27 8.15 0.98 -3.53
N GLU A 28 7.98 0.43 -4.72
CA GLU A 28 7.27 1.11 -5.81
C GLU A 28 5.76 0.93 -5.65
N SER A 29 5.01 2.03 -5.70
CA SER A 29 3.55 2.03 -5.63
C SER A 29 2.97 2.63 -6.90
N ASN A 30 2.33 1.80 -7.72
CA ASN A 30 1.62 2.25 -8.91
C ASN A 30 0.11 2.32 -8.62
N VAL A 31 -0.52 3.47 -8.88
CA VAL A 31 -1.95 3.69 -8.64
C VAL A 31 -2.64 4.02 -9.94
N GLN A 32 -3.69 3.27 -10.27
CA GLN A 32 -4.49 3.46 -11.48
C GLN A 32 -5.96 3.60 -11.08
N ALA A 33 -6.64 4.59 -11.66
CA ALA A 33 -8.05 4.85 -11.42
C ALA A 33 -8.77 5.01 -12.76
N PHE A 34 -9.92 4.34 -12.90
CA PHE A 34 -10.74 4.37 -14.11
C PHE A 34 -12.18 4.67 -13.71
N SER A 35 -12.86 5.51 -14.50
CA SER A 35 -14.27 5.85 -14.30
C SER A 35 -14.95 6.09 -15.64
N SER A 36 -16.15 5.55 -15.81
CA SER A 36 -17.06 5.92 -16.90
C SER A 36 -18.03 7.03 -16.50
N LEU A 37 -18.04 7.44 -15.23
CA LEU A 37 -18.89 8.51 -14.72
C LEU A 37 -18.31 9.88 -15.12
N PRO A 38 -19.12 10.78 -15.70
CA PRO A 38 -18.66 12.11 -16.09
C PRO A 38 -18.44 13.04 -14.89
N ALA A 39 -19.12 12.79 -13.77
CA ALA A 39 -19.01 13.54 -12.52
C ALA A 39 -19.44 12.68 -11.33
N VAL A 40 -19.14 13.14 -10.11
CA VAL A 40 -19.65 12.51 -8.88
C VAL A 40 -21.18 12.70 -8.82
N PRO A 41 -21.96 11.61 -8.65
CA PRO A 41 -23.42 11.67 -8.57
C PRO A 41 -23.92 12.57 -7.43
N ALA A 42 -25.11 13.17 -7.59
CA ALA A 42 -25.67 14.11 -6.62
C ALA A 42 -25.96 13.49 -5.23
N ASN A 43 -26.21 12.18 -5.18
CA ASN A 43 -26.30 11.41 -3.93
C ASN A 43 -25.33 10.23 -3.96
N PRO A 44 -24.04 10.43 -3.67
CA PRO A 44 -23.01 9.42 -3.82
C PRO A 44 -22.97 8.50 -2.59
N SER A 45 -24.12 7.92 -2.22
CA SER A 45 -24.23 7.02 -1.07
C SER A 45 -23.77 5.60 -1.43
N TYR A 46 -22.99 4.98 -0.56
CA TYR A 46 -22.48 3.62 -0.78
C TYR A 46 -22.59 2.72 0.44
N ARG A 47 -22.62 1.41 0.20
CA ARG A 47 -22.34 0.37 1.20
C ARG A 47 -21.16 -0.47 0.76
N PHE A 48 -20.44 -1.06 1.71
CA PHE A 48 -19.49 -2.12 1.39
C PHE A 48 -20.23 -3.42 1.08
N GLU A 49 -19.83 -4.07 0.00
CA GLU A 49 -20.31 -5.39 -0.38
C GLU A 49 -19.18 -6.40 -0.26
N ARG A 50 -19.51 -7.61 0.19
CA ARG A 50 -18.57 -8.73 0.30
C ARG A 50 -19.05 -9.90 -0.53
N LEU A 51 -18.17 -10.43 -1.37
CA LEU A 51 -18.40 -11.67 -2.09
C LEU A 51 -18.31 -12.87 -1.15
N PRO A 52 -18.90 -14.03 -1.49
CA PRO A 52 -18.78 -15.25 -0.68
C PRO A 52 -17.34 -15.67 -0.39
N SER A 53 -16.43 -15.46 -1.34
CA SER A 53 -15.00 -15.72 -1.18
C SER A 53 -14.29 -14.79 -0.19
N GLN A 54 -14.88 -13.64 0.12
CA GLN A 54 -14.34 -12.64 1.04
C GLN A 54 -14.87 -12.78 2.47
N LEU A 55 -15.98 -13.49 2.68
CA LEU A 55 -16.62 -13.63 3.99
C LEU A 55 -15.67 -14.22 5.05
N ASN A 56 -14.76 -15.10 4.64
CA ASN A 56 -13.83 -15.79 5.52
C ASN A 56 -12.43 -15.14 5.58
N LEU A 57 -12.23 -13.97 4.95
CA LEU A 57 -10.95 -13.27 4.99
C LEU A 57 -10.88 -12.38 6.23
N PRO A 58 -10.02 -12.68 7.22
CA PRO A 58 -9.94 -11.89 8.46
C PRO A 58 -9.51 -10.45 8.21
N ALA A 59 -8.73 -10.20 7.16
CA ALA A 59 -8.28 -8.86 6.78
C ALA A 59 -9.34 -8.02 6.06
N GLN A 60 -10.49 -8.58 5.68
CA GLN A 60 -11.48 -7.86 4.85
C GLN A 60 -12.02 -6.60 5.55
N ALA A 61 -12.32 -6.69 6.85
CA ALA A 61 -12.79 -5.55 7.61
C ALA A 61 -11.73 -4.44 7.71
N GLN A 62 -10.46 -4.82 7.86
CA GLN A 62 -9.35 -3.88 7.88
C GLN A 62 -9.16 -3.19 6.53
N LEU A 63 -9.31 -3.93 5.42
CA LEU A 63 -9.25 -3.35 4.07
C LEU A 63 -10.36 -2.32 3.84
N GLU A 64 -11.59 -2.63 4.26
CA GLU A 64 -12.72 -1.71 4.17
C GLU A 64 -12.50 -0.44 5.01
N GLN A 65 -11.95 -0.58 6.21
CA GLN A 65 -11.56 0.55 7.06
C GLN A 65 -10.49 1.45 6.42
N LEU A 66 -9.54 0.87 5.67
CA LEU A 66 -8.52 1.63 4.93
C LEU A 66 -9.10 2.33 3.69
N ALA A 67 -10.10 1.73 3.05
CA ALA A 67 -10.76 2.29 1.88
C ALA A 67 -11.72 3.45 2.22
N ASP A 68 -12.39 3.39 3.37
CA ASP A 68 -13.39 4.37 3.82
C ASP A 68 -12.91 5.84 3.72
N PRO A 69 -11.73 6.24 4.26
CA PRO A 69 -11.27 7.62 4.17
C PRO A 69 -10.96 8.07 2.72
N ALA A 70 -10.57 7.15 1.83
CA ALA A 70 -10.34 7.48 0.43
C ALA A 70 -11.65 7.76 -0.30
N LEU A 71 -12.69 6.97 -0.03
CA LEU A 71 -14.04 7.16 -0.56
C LEU A 71 -14.66 8.46 -0.04
N PHE A 72 -14.51 8.74 1.25
CA PHE A 72 -14.95 10.00 1.86
C PHE A 72 -14.30 11.22 1.20
N ARG A 73 -12.98 11.18 0.97
CA ARG A 73 -12.26 12.26 0.28
C ARG A 73 -12.69 12.44 -1.18
N ALA A 74 -13.17 11.38 -1.83
CA ALA A 74 -13.75 11.42 -3.17
C ALA A 74 -15.20 11.94 -3.18
N GLY A 75 -15.77 12.27 -2.02
CA GLY A 75 -17.12 12.83 -1.88
C GLY A 75 -18.22 11.79 -1.71
N LEU A 76 -17.88 10.49 -1.62
CA LEU A 76 -18.85 9.44 -1.33
C LEU A 76 -19.19 9.40 0.16
N LYS A 77 -20.42 8.99 0.47
CA LYS A 77 -20.89 8.86 1.85
C LYS A 77 -21.38 7.45 2.12
N ARG A 78 -20.91 6.84 3.21
CA ARG A 78 -21.42 5.53 3.60
C ARG A 78 -22.86 5.63 4.11
N ASP A 79 -23.74 4.83 3.53
CA ASP A 79 -25.13 4.64 3.94
C ASP A 79 -25.52 3.18 3.69
N ASP A 80 -25.44 2.37 4.75
CA ASP A 80 -25.76 0.95 4.66
C ASP A 80 -27.29 0.68 4.58
N ALA A 81 -28.12 1.69 4.90
CA ALA A 81 -29.58 1.58 4.89
C ALA A 81 -30.19 1.94 3.52
N ALA A 82 -29.67 2.98 2.86
CA ALA A 82 -30.13 3.46 1.55
C ALA A 82 -28.95 3.74 0.57
N PRO A 83 -28.14 2.73 0.23
CA PRO A 83 -27.02 2.89 -0.69
C PRO A 83 -27.49 3.00 -2.14
N GLN A 84 -26.91 3.94 -2.89
CA GLN A 84 -27.05 3.99 -4.35
C GLN A 84 -25.98 3.16 -5.06
N TYR A 85 -24.84 2.93 -4.40
CA TYR A 85 -23.70 2.20 -4.95
C TYR A 85 -23.25 1.08 -4.01
N SER A 86 -22.78 -0.01 -4.61
CA SER A 86 -22.01 -1.04 -3.91
C SER A 86 -20.52 -0.79 -4.12
N VAL A 87 -19.74 -0.87 -3.06
CA VAL A 87 -18.27 -0.82 -3.13
C VAL A 87 -17.71 -2.18 -2.73
N LEU A 88 -16.98 -2.80 -3.66
CA LEU A 88 -16.23 -4.02 -3.42
C LEU A 88 -14.75 -3.66 -3.21
N VAL A 89 -14.21 -4.00 -2.04
CA VAL A 89 -12.78 -3.80 -1.74
C VAL A 89 -12.07 -5.14 -1.84
N THR A 90 -11.02 -5.21 -2.65
CA THR A 90 -10.19 -6.40 -2.83
C THR A 90 -8.72 -6.07 -2.59
N ALA A 91 -7.97 -7.04 -2.09
CA ALA A 91 -6.52 -6.98 -2.05
C ALA A 91 -5.96 -8.31 -2.52
N ARG A 92 -4.86 -8.26 -3.28
CA ARG A 92 -4.12 -9.43 -3.74
C ARG A 92 -2.65 -9.23 -3.43
N VAL A 93 -2.06 -10.22 -2.77
CA VAL A 93 -0.61 -10.32 -2.60
C VAL A 93 -0.13 -11.41 -3.55
N GLN A 94 0.79 -11.05 -4.44
CA GLN A 94 1.42 -12.01 -5.34
C GLN A 94 2.91 -12.05 -5.01
N ARG A 95 3.41 -13.24 -4.68
CA ARG A 95 4.85 -13.44 -4.54
C ARG A 95 5.46 -13.47 -5.93
N THR A 96 6.36 -12.54 -6.19
CA THR A 96 7.20 -12.56 -7.39
C THR A 96 8.50 -13.26 -7.01
N LEU A 97 8.84 -14.33 -7.71
CA LEU A 97 10.14 -14.99 -7.53
C LEU A 97 11.23 -14.07 -8.08
N SER A 98 12.41 -14.12 -7.44
CA SER A 98 13.58 -13.46 -7.98
C SER A 98 13.84 -13.98 -9.40
N PRO A 99 14.23 -13.14 -10.36
CA PRO A 99 14.70 -13.59 -11.66
C PRO A 99 15.87 -14.58 -11.59
N TRP A 100 16.58 -14.61 -10.46
CA TRP A 100 17.71 -15.50 -10.19
C TRP A 100 17.38 -16.65 -9.23
N ALA A 101 16.10 -16.87 -8.89
CA ALA A 101 15.70 -18.01 -8.08
C ALA A 101 15.90 -19.31 -8.90
N ASP A 102 16.49 -20.33 -8.28
CA ASP A 102 16.64 -21.65 -8.91
C ASP A 102 15.24 -22.28 -9.06
N PRO A 103 14.83 -22.71 -10.27
CA PRO A 103 13.50 -23.29 -10.50
C PRO A 103 13.33 -24.70 -9.93
N TRP A 104 14.40 -25.35 -9.45
CA TRP A 104 14.39 -26.72 -8.92
C TRP A 104 14.62 -26.82 -7.41
N GLU A 105 14.78 -25.68 -6.72
CA GLU A 105 14.72 -25.58 -5.26
C GLU A 105 13.28 -25.46 -4.74
#